data_AF-A0A0J7YQY1-F1
#
_entry.id   AF-A0A0J7YQY1-F1
#
_cell.length_a   1.000
_cell.length_b   1.000
_cell.length_c   1.000
_cell.angle_alpha   90.00
_cell.angle_beta   90.00
_cell.angle_gamma   90.00
#
_symmetry.space_group_name_H-M   'P 1'
#
loop_
_entity.id
_entity.type
_entity.pdbx_description
1 polymer ?
#
loop_
_entity_poly.entity_id
_entity_poly.type
_entity_poly.pdbx_seq_one_letter_code
_entity_poly.pdbx_strand_id
1 'polypeptide(L)'
;CGGYAVNSVDDLEPSCLGFAQSVYEHSMGDDKYTFIETAGLSKSCTILIRGPNKHTIEQIKDAIRDGLRAVRNCILDRAFVPGAGAFEVAAYLNLLKFKETVKGRAKLGVQAFADGLLVIPKTLAANAGLDVQQSLLELIDEAKQNQEGAKGAIGLDLTSGKPMCAVDAQINDNVT
;
A
#
# COMPACT_ATOMS: atom_id res chain seq x y z
N CYS A 1 -11.34 -26.26 -6.58
CA CYS A 1 -11.79 -27.51 -7.23
C CYS A 1 -13.23 -27.47 -7.72
N GLY A 2 -14.11 -26.58 -7.22
CA GLY A 2 -15.46 -26.42 -7.77
C GLY A 2 -16.50 -27.44 -7.30
N GLY A 3 -16.16 -28.27 -6.30
CA GLY A 3 -17.13 -29.14 -5.63
C GLY A 3 -17.98 -28.38 -4.61
N TYR A 4 -19.07 -29.00 -4.19
CA TYR A 4 -19.99 -28.48 -3.19
C TYR A 4 -19.72 -29.11 -1.82
N ALA A 5 -19.87 -28.34 -0.74
CA ALA A 5 -19.77 -28.87 0.61
C ALA A 5 -21.05 -29.65 0.94
N VAL A 6 -20.90 -30.93 1.27
CA VAL A 6 -22.00 -31.84 1.65
C VAL A 6 -21.82 -32.23 3.11
N ASN A 7 -22.90 -32.20 3.90
CA ASN A 7 -22.86 -32.43 5.34
C ASN A 7 -23.12 -33.90 5.73
N SER A 8 -23.92 -34.62 4.95
CA SER A 8 -24.19 -36.06 5.15
C SER A 8 -23.57 -36.87 4.02
N VAL A 9 -23.05 -38.05 4.35
CA VAL A 9 -22.56 -39.01 3.33
C VAL A 9 -23.69 -39.56 2.48
N ASP A 10 -24.92 -39.59 2.99
CA ASP A 10 -26.10 -40.09 2.27
C ASP A 10 -26.52 -39.13 1.13
N ASP A 11 -26.15 -37.85 1.23
CA ASP A 11 -26.43 -36.81 0.23
C ASP A 11 -25.29 -36.66 -0.79
N LEU A 12 -24.29 -37.54 -0.77
CA LEU A 12 -23.10 -37.42 -1.61
C LEU A 12 -23.35 -37.98 -3.02
N GLU A 13 -23.39 -37.08 -4.00
CA GLU A 13 -23.48 -37.43 -5.41
C GLU A 13 -22.16 -37.16 -6.15
N PRO A 14 -21.85 -37.87 -7.26
CA PRO A 14 -20.68 -37.57 -8.10
C PRO A 14 -20.65 -36.12 -8.62
N SER A 15 -21.82 -35.49 -8.77
CA SER A 15 -22.01 -34.09 -9.15
C SER A 15 -21.45 -33.11 -8.11
N CYS A 16 -21.32 -33.54 -6.85
CA CYS A 16 -20.78 -32.73 -5.76
C CYS A 16 -19.24 -32.65 -5.78
N LEU A 17 -18.57 -33.55 -6.49
CA LEU A 17 -17.11 -33.68 -6.47
C LEU A 17 -16.44 -32.57 -7.30
N GLY A 18 -15.40 -31.97 -6.73
CA GLY A 18 -14.54 -31.00 -7.41
C GLY A 18 -13.40 -31.68 -8.17
N PHE A 19 -12.87 -31.00 -9.19
CA PHE A 19 -11.70 -31.44 -9.94
C PHE A 19 -10.43 -30.68 -9.53
N ALA A 20 -9.33 -31.42 -9.40
CA ALA A 20 -7.98 -30.89 -9.23
C ALA A 20 -7.07 -31.56 -10.28
N GLN A 21 -6.14 -30.78 -10.83
CA GLN A 21 -5.20 -31.26 -11.85
C GLN A 21 -4.10 -32.11 -11.23
N SER A 22 -3.60 -31.68 -10.07
CA SER A 22 -2.55 -32.38 -9.34
C SER A 22 -2.88 -32.34 -7.86
N VAL A 23 -2.75 -33.49 -7.21
CA VAL A 23 -2.88 -33.63 -5.76
C VAL A 23 -1.71 -34.47 -5.29
N TYR A 24 -0.88 -33.91 -4.42
CA TYR A 24 0.28 -34.62 -3.88
C TYR A 24 0.53 -34.23 -2.43
N GLU A 25 1.09 -35.17 -1.68
CA GLU A 25 1.56 -34.96 -0.33
C GLU A 25 3.05 -34.58 -0.35
N HIS A 26 3.42 -33.58 0.44
CA HIS A 26 4.80 -33.18 0.66
C HIS A 26 5.08 -33.18 2.15
N SER A 27 6.00 -34.04 2.58
CA SER A 27 6.46 -34.12 3.96
C SER A 27 7.56 -33.09 4.22
N MET A 28 7.42 -32.29 5.28
CA MET A 28 8.45 -31.35 5.75
C MET A 28 8.76 -31.65 7.21
N GLY A 29 9.86 -32.36 7.47
CA GLY A 29 10.12 -32.91 8.80
C GLY A 29 9.07 -33.99 9.14
N ASP A 30 8.45 -33.85 10.31
CA ASP A 30 7.40 -34.76 10.78
C ASP A 30 6.00 -34.38 10.27
N ASP A 31 5.84 -33.18 9.70
CA ASP A 31 4.57 -32.68 9.20
C ASP A 31 4.34 -33.07 7.74
N LYS A 32 3.08 -33.34 7.41
CA LYS A 32 2.63 -33.68 6.05
C LYS A 32 1.67 -32.61 5.54
N TYR A 33 1.95 -32.08 4.35
CA TYR A 33 1.15 -31.08 3.68
C TYR A 33 0.59 -31.64 2.38
N THR A 34 -0.74 -31.65 2.23
CA THR A 34 -1.39 -32.03 0.96
C THR A 34 -1.62 -30.79 0.11
N PHE A 35 -0.99 -30.75 -1.05
CA PHE A 35 -1.16 -29.68 -2.03
C PHE A 35 -2.22 -30.10 -3.04
N ILE A 36 -3.15 -29.18 -3.30
CA ILE A 36 -4.25 -29.35 -4.25
C ILE A 36 -4.10 -28.27 -5.30
N GLU A 37 -3.66 -28.64 -6.49
CA GLU A 37 -3.45 -27.74 -7.62
C GLU A 37 -4.55 -27.93 -8.64
N THR A 38 -5.27 -26.86 -8.95
CA THR A 38 -6.36 -26.86 -9.92
C THR A 38 -5.91 -26.29 -11.26
N ALA A 39 -6.36 -26.89 -12.37
CA ALA A 39 -6.13 -26.33 -13.69
C ALA A 39 -6.88 -25.00 -13.87
N GLY A 40 -6.23 -24.02 -14.49
CA GLY A 40 -6.84 -22.76 -14.92
C GLY A 40 -7.02 -21.70 -13.82
N LEU A 41 -7.87 -20.71 -14.09
CA LEU A 41 -8.09 -19.55 -13.23
C LEU A 41 -8.92 -19.95 -11.99
N SER A 42 -8.24 -20.27 -10.89
CA SER A 42 -8.91 -20.55 -9.61
C SER A 42 -9.43 -19.28 -8.95
N LYS A 43 -10.62 -19.35 -8.34
CA LYS A 43 -11.16 -18.28 -7.49
C LYS A 43 -10.52 -18.20 -6.10
N SER A 44 -9.65 -19.16 -5.77
CA SER A 44 -8.95 -19.24 -4.48
C SER A 44 -7.51 -19.69 -4.69
N CYS A 45 -6.58 -19.10 -3.95
CA CYS A 45 -5.17 -19.49 -3.93
C CYS A 45 -4.68 -19.62 -2.48
N THR A 46 -3.52 -20.28 -2.32
CA THR A 46 -2.85 -20.43 -1.04
C THR A 46 -1.44 -19.87 -1.16
N ILE A 47 -1.08 -18.94 -0.30
CA ILE A 47 0.30 -18.44 -0.18
C ILE A 47 0.99 -19.20 0.94
N LEU A 48 1.95 -20.05 0.58
CA LEU A 48 2.75 -20.80 1.55
C LEU A 48 3.93 -19.95 2.03
N ILE A 49 3.96 -19.62 3.31
CA ILE A 49 5.06 -18.87 3.94
C ILE A 49 5.95 -19.85 4.70
N ARG A 50 7.24 -19.85 4.39
CA ARG A 50 8.27 -20.60 5.14
C ARG A 50 9.21 -19.61 5.82
N GLY A 51 9.57 -19.88 7.07
CA GLY A 51 10.45 -19.02 7.85
C GLY A 51 11.19 -19.78 8.94
N PRO A 52 12.26 -19.20 9.49
CA PRO A 52 13.15 -19.89 10.44
C PRO A 52 12.53 -20.07 11.83
N ASN A 53 11.54 -19.25 12.20
CA ASN A 53 10.83 -19.34 13.46
C ASN A 53 9.41 -18.76 13.33
N LYS A 54 8.55 -19.07 14.30
CA LYS A 54 7.14 -18.67 14.31
C LYS A 54 6.94 -17.14 14.27
N HIS A 55 7.77 -16.39 15.00
CA HIS A 55 7.66 -14.94 15.06
C HIS A 55 7.89 -14.29 13.69
N THR A 56 8.92 -14.71 12.96
CA THR A 56 9.20 -14.23 11.60
C THR A 56 8.07 -14.60 10.63
N ILE A 57 7.51 -15.82 10.76
CA ILE A 57 6.37 -16.25 9.92
C ILE A 57 5.15 -15.37 10.17
N GLU A 58 4.86 -15.03 11.43
CA GLU A 58 3.74 -14.14 11.80
C GLU A 58 3.95 -12.74 11.24
N GLN A 59 5.16 -12.17 11.34
CA GLN A 59 5.48 -10.86 10.75
C GLN A 59 5.29 -10.85 9.22
N ILE A 60 5.79 -11.87 8.52
CA ILE A 60 5.64 -11.98 7.06
C ILE A 60 4.16 -12.14 6.69
N LYS A 61 3.41 -12.94 7.45
CA LYS A 61 1.97 -13.14 7.24
C LYS A 61 1.19 -11.83 7.38
N ASP A 62 1.51 -11.03 8.40
CA ASP A 62 0.84 -9.75 8.62
C ASP A 62 1.22 -8.75 7.51
N ALA A 63 2.49 -8.67 7.11
CA ALA A 63 2.92 -7.84 5.98
C ALA A 63 2.23 -8.21 4.67
N ILE A 64 2.13 -9.51 4.35
CA ILE A 64 1.41 -9.98 3.15
C ILE A 64 -0.08 -9.65 3.24
N ARG A 65 -0.69 -9.83 4.41
CA ARG A 65 -2.10 -9.50 4.62
C ARG A 65 -2.37 -8.02 4.38
N ASP A 66 -1.52 -7.14 4.88
CA ASP A 66 -1.68 -5.70 4.70
C ASP A 66 -1.43 -5.29 3.25
N GLY A 67 -0.42 -5.86 2.58
CA GLY A 67 -0.19 -5.66 1.14
C GLY A 67 -1.36 -6.15 0.27
N LEU A 68 -1.94 -7.32 0.57
CA LEU A 68 -3.12 -7.82 -0.15
C LEU A 68 -4.34 -6.91 0.02
N ARG A 69 -4.51 -6.32 1.21
CA ARG A 69 -5.56 -5.32 1.46
C ARG A 69 -5.32 -4.04 0.67
N ALA A 70 -4.09 -3.54 0.64
CA ALA A 70 -3.71 -2.37 -0.15
C ALA A 70 -4.02 -2.59 -1.65
N VAL A 71 -3.60 -3.73 -2.22
CA VAL A 71 -3.91 -4.07 -3.63
C VAL A 71 -5.42 -4.20 -3.86
N ARG A 72 -6.15 -4.83 -2.93
CA ARG A 72 -7.61 -4.94 -3.02
C ARG A 72 -8.27 -3.57 -3.05
N ASN A 73 -7.87 -2.64 -2.17
CA ASN A 73 -8.42 -1.29 -2.14
C ASN A 73 -8.18 -0.57 -3.48
N CYS A 74 -6.97 -0.68 -4.06
CA CYS A 74 -6.70 -0.14 -5.40
C CYS A 74 -7.64 -0.69 -6.48
N ILE A 75 -7.94 -1.99 -6.45
CA ILE A 75 -8.86 -2.64 -7.41
C ILE A 75 -10.29 -2.12 -7.22
N LEU A 76 -10.72 -1.94 -5.97
CA LEU A 76 -12.07 -1.48 -5.65
C LEU A 76 -12.27 0.00 -5.99
N ASP A 77 -11.33 0.85 -5.60
CA ASP A 77 -11.41 2.30 -5.76
C ASP A 77 -11.10 2.74 -7.19
N ARG A 78 -10.38 1.90 -7.96
CA ARG A 78 -9.87 2.19 -9.31
C ARG A 78 -9.05 3.48 -9.40
N ALA A 79 -8.47 3.88 -8.28
CA ALA A 79 -7.67 5.07 -8.12
C ALA A 79 -6.62 4.85 -7.03
N PHE A 80 -5.54 5.62 -7.11
CA PHE A 80 -4.50 5.73 -6.10
C PHE A 80 -3.97 7.17 -6.14
N VAL A 81 -3.33 7.60 -5.07
CA VAL A 81 -2.65 8.89 -5.00
C VAL A 81 -1.13 8.69 -4.99
N PRO A 82 -0.35 9.62 -5.55
CA PRO A 82 1.10 9.55 -5.46
C PRO A 82 1.55 9.66 -4.00
N GLY A 83 2.36 8.70 -3.56
CA GLY A 83 2.82 8.61 -2.17
C GLY A 83 4.08 9.41 -1.90
N ALA A 84 4.94 8.91 -1.01
CA ALA A 84 6.21 9.55 -0.62
C ALA A 84 6.03 10.99 -0.07
N GLY A 85 4.88 11.31 0.52
CA GLY A 85 4.57 12.65 1.01
C GLY A 85 4.12 13.63 -0.08
N ALA A 86 3.96 13.18 -1.33
CA ALA A 86 3.65 14.06 -2.46
C ALA A 86 2.26 14.68 -2.35
N PHE A 87 1.27 13.89 -1.91
CA PHE A 87 -0.09 14.38 -1.66
C PHE A 87 -0.09 15.47 -0.57
N GLU A 88 0.60 15.24 0.55
CA GLU A 88 0.66 16.15 1.69
C GLU A 88 1.29 17.48 1.33
N VAL A 89 2.38 17.46 0.55
CA VAL A 89 3.05 18.69 0.09
C VAL A 89 2.18 19.43 -0.92
N ALA A 90 1.53 18.73 -1.85
CA ALA A 90 0.61 19.35 -2.80
C ALA A 90 -0.59 19.98 -2.08
N ALA A 91 -1.17 19.29 -1.09
CA ALA A 91 -2.26 19.78 -0.27
C ALA A 91 -1.83 20.98 0.59
N TYR A 92 -0.64 20.95 1.19
CA TYR A 92 -0.04 22.08 1.90
C TYR A 92 0.03 23.33 1.01
N LEU A 93 0.59 23.22 -0.19
CA LEU A 93 0.72 24.34 -1.12
C LEU A 93 -0.64 24.90 -1.56
N ASN A 94 -1.62 24.03 -1.83
CA ASN A 94 -2.98 24.45 -2.18
C ASN A 94 -3.69 25.15 -1.02
N LEU A 95 -3.51 24.67 0.22
CA LEU A 95 -4.06 25.30 1.41
C LEU A 95 -3.44 26.67 1.69
N LEU A 96 -2.14 26.85 1.41
CA LEU A 96 -1.50 28.16 1.50
C LEU A 96 -2.10 29.17 0.52
N LYS A 97 -2.41 28.76 -0.72
CA LYS A 97 -3.14 29.61 -1.68
C LYS A 97 -4.57 29.90 -1.20
N PHE A 98 -5.28 28.87 -0.74
CA PHE A 98 -6.63 29.03 -0.21
C PHE A 98 -6.69 29.97 1.00
N LYS A 99 -5.70 29.93 1.89
CA LYS A 99 -5.57 30.82 3.05
C LYS A 99 -5.63 32.30 2.68
N GLU A 100 -5.15 32.69 1.50
CA GLU A 100 -5.19 34.08 1.03
C GLU A 100 -6.63 34.58 0.84
N THR A 101 -7.52 33.69 0.43
CA THR A 101 -8.95 33.97 0.19
C THR A 101 -9.80 34.01 1.46
N VAL A 102 -9.34 33.35 2.54
CA VAL A 102 -10.06 33.27 3.82
C VAL A 102 -9.92 34.59 4.58
N LYS A 103 -10.89 34.99 5.40
CA LYS A 103 -10.80 36.23 6.21
C LYS A 103 -10.89 35.92 7.72
N GLY A 104 -10.33 36.82 8.53
CA GLY A 104 -10.40 36.75 9.98
C GLY A 104 -9.60 35.58 10.58
N ARG A 105 -10.02 35.14 11.77
CA ARG A 105 -9.31 34.13 12.58
C ARG A 105 -9.19 32.76 11.89
N ALA A 106 -10.09 32.45 10.95
CA ALA A 106 -10.05 31.19 10.20
C ALA A 106 -8.74 31.00 9.42
N LYS A 107 -8.05 32.08 9.03
CA LYS A 107 -6.71 32.00 8.40
C LYS A 107 -5.69 31.22 9.25
N LEU A 108 -5.77 31.35 10.58
CA LEU A 108 -4.86 30.66 11.49
C LEU A 108 -5.16 29.15 11.53
N GLY A 109 -6.44 28.78 11.47
CA GLY A 109 -6.85 27.38 11.39
C GLY A 109 -6.38 26.71 10.10
N VAL A 110 -6.54 27.38 8.95
CA VAL A 110 -6.05 26.85 7.66
C VAL A 110 -4.54 26.68 7.68
N GLN A 111 -3.80 27.66 8.21
CA GLN A 111 -2.35 27.55 8.34
C GLN A 111 -1.94 26.35 9.21
N ALA A 112 -2.53 26.22 10.40
CA ALA A 112 -2.21 25.14 11.33
C ALA A 112 -2.52 23.76 10.72
N PHE A 113 -3.62 23.64 9.98
CA PHE A 113 -3.96 22.40 9.28
C PHE A 113 -2.95 22.08 8.17
N ALA A 114 -2.59 23.08 7.35
CA ALA A 114 -1.59 22.91 6.29
C ALA A 114 -0.23 22.47 6.87
N ASP A 115 0.24 23.13 7.93
CA ASP A 115 1.50 22.78 8.59
C ASP A 115 1.47 21.37 9.21
N GLY A 116 0.29 20.93 9.66
CA GLY A 116 0.05 19.60 10.19
C GLY A 116 0.24 18.49 9.15
N LEU A 117 -0.12 18.72 7.88
CA LEU A 117 0.06 17.74 6.80
C LEU A 117 1.54 17.38 6.57
N LEU A 118 2.44 18.34 6.82
CA LEU A 118 3.88 18.13 6.66
C LEU A 118 4.48 17.15 7.70
N VAL A 119 3.69 16.66 8.66
CA VAL A 119 4.16 15.64 9.61
C VAL A 119 4.64 14.38 8.91
N ILE A 120 3.95 13.93 7.85
CA ILE A 120 4.29 12.71 7.13
C ILE A 120 5.68 12.81 6.47
N PRO A 121 5.95 13.78 5.57
CA PRO A 121 7.28 13.89 4.97
C PRO A 121 8.38 14.20 6.00
N LYS A 122 8.09 14.92 7.09
CA LYS A 122 9.05 15.13 8.19
C LYS A 122 9.42 13.82 8.88
N THR A 123 8.44 13.01 9.22
CA THR A 123 8.66 11.73 9.89
C THR A 123 9.35 10.74 8.96
N LEU A 124 9.01 10.73 7.67
CA LEU A 124 9.72 9.93 6.67
C LEU A 124 11.21 10.30 6.58
N ALA A 125 11.52 11.60 6.47
CA ALA A 125 12.92 12.08 6.46
C ALA A 125 13.66 11.70 7.75
N ALA A 126 13.03 11.88 8.91
CA ALA A 126 13.63 11.55 10.21
C ALA A 126 13.92 10.04 10.34
N ASN A 127 12.98 9.19 9.92
CA ASN A 127 13.14 7.73 9.95
C ASN A 127 14.22 7.25 8.98
N ALA A 128 14.44 7.98 7.89
CA ALA A 128 15.52 7.72 6.93
C ALA A 128 16.89 8.26 7.40
N GLY A 129 16.95 8.98 8.53
CA GLY A 129 18.19 9.58 9.04
C GLY A 129 18.66 10.82 8.26
N LEU A 130 17.76 11.45 7.51
CA LEU A 130 18.04 12.63 6.69
C LEU A 130 17.90 13.92 7.51
N ASP A 131 18.47 15.02 7.02
CA ASP A 131 18.18 16.35 7.56
C ASP A 131 16.75 16.74 7.20
N VAL A 132 15.87 16.66 8.20
CA VAL A 132 14.44 16.94 8.06
C VAL A 132 14.16 18.34 7.52
N GLN A 133 14.96 19.35 7.90
CA GLN A 133 14.73 20.72 7.45
C GLN A 133 15.15 20.88 6.00
N GLN A 134 16.35 20.40 5.66
CA GLN A 134 16.88 20.51 4.30
C GLN A 134 16.01 19.74 3.30
N SER A 135 15.70 18.47 3.58
CA SER A 135 14.88 17.64 2.70
C SER A 135 13.48 18.21 2.50
N LEU A 136 12.87 18.76 3.56
CA LEU A 136 11.53 19.36 3.45
C LEU A 136 11.56 20.66 2.63
N LEU A 137 12.59 21.49 2.79
CA LEU A 137 12.73 22.73 2.05
C LEU A 137 12.92 22.46 0.56
N GLU A 138 13.84 21.55 0.21
CA GLU A 138 14.07 21.12 -1.18
C GLU A 138 12.78 20.53 -1.79
N LEU A 139 12.07 19.68 -1.04
CA LEU A 139 10.81 19.08 -1.48
C LEU A 139 9.74 20.13 -1.77
N ILE A 140 9.55 21.08 -0.87
CA ILE A 140 8.55 22.15 -1.03
C ILE A 140 8.91 23.06 -2.21
N ASP A 141 10.19 23.41 -2.38
CA ASP A 141 10.63 24.29 -3.44
C ASP A 141 10.49 23.63 -4.82
N GLU A 142 10.86 22.36 -4.95
CA GLU A 142 10.65 21.62 -6.20
C GLU A 142 9.15 21.37 -6.48
N ALA A 143 8.36 21.05 -5.45
CA ALA A 143 6.91 20.91 -5.61
C ALA A 143 6.23 22.22 -6.05
N LYS A 144 6.67 23.38 -5.54
CA LYS A 144 6.16 24.70 -5.97
C LYS A 144 6.49 24.97 -7.43
N GLN A 145 7.72 24.72 -7.86
CA GLN A 145 8.14 24.91 -9.25
C GLN A 145 7.37 24.01 -10.22
N ASN A 146 7.02 22.80 -9.77
CA ASN A 146 6.29 21.83 -10.57
C ASN A 146 4.76 22.01 -10.54
N GLN A 147 4.19 22.90 -9.71
CA GLN A 147 2.75 23.21 -9.78
C GLN A 147 2.34 23.87 -11.11
N GLU A 148 3.29 24.47 -11.83
CA GLU A 148 3.07 25.11 -13.14
C GLU A 148 3.55 24.24 -14.32
N GLY A 149 4.09 23.04 -14.05
CA GLY A 149 4.74 22.18 -15.03
C GLY A 149 4.14 20.77 -15.13
N ALA A 150 4.47 20.06 -16.21
CA ALA A 150 3.98 18.71 -16.52
C ALA A 150 4.64 17.57 -15.70
N LYS A 151 5.46 17.89 -14.69
CA LYS A 151 6.39 16.95 -14.02
C LYS A 151 5.78 16.04 -12.95
N GLY A 152 4.44 15.98 -12.85
CA GLY A 152 3.75 15.06 -11.94
C GLY A 152 3.89 15.44 -10.45
N ALA A 153 3.52 14.50 -9.58
CA ALA A 153 3.50 14.72 -8.13
C ALA A 153 4.89 14.45 -7.51
N ILE A 154 5.42 15.44 -6.80
CA ILE A 154 6.77 15.40 -6.23
C ILE A 154 6.71 14.94 -4.78
N GLY A 155 7.39 13.85 -4.48
CA GLY A 155 7.57 13.28 -3.14
C GLY A 155 9.04 13.21 -2.72
N LEU A 156 9.30 12.70 -1.52
CA LEU A 156 10.63 12.57 -0.94
C LEU A 156 11.26 11.20 -1.26
N ASP A 157 12.43 11.19 -1.88
CA ASP A 157 13.25 9.99 -1.95
C ASP A 157 13.97 9.76 -0.61
N LEU A 158 13.64 8.66 0.06
CA LEU A 158 14.23 8.31 1.36
C LEU A 158 15.69 7.86 1.26
N THR A 159 16.16 7.50 0.06
CA THR A 159 17.54 7.05 -0.17
C THR A 159 18.48 8.24 -0.39
N SER A 160 18.09 9.15 -1.29
CA SER A 160 18.92 10.32 -1.62
C SER A 160 18.62 11.56 -0.78
N GLY A 161 17.44 11.60 -0.14
CA GLY A 161 16.93 12.76 0.58
C GLY A 161 16.47 13.91 -0.31
N LYS A 162 16.40 13.68 -1.63
CA LYS A 162 16.03 14.68 -2.64
C LYS A 162 14.59 14.50 -3.11
N PRO A 163 14.00 15.52 -3.74
CA PRO A 163 12.67 15.39 -4.32
C PRO A 163 12.70 14.48 -5.55
N MET A 164 11.62 13.72 -5.76
CA MET A 164 11.45 12.84 -6.91
C MET A 164 9.99 12.80 -7.36
N CYS A 165 9.74 12.46 -8.63
CA CYS A 165 8.38 12.18 -9.09
C CYS A 165 7.91 10.83 -8.53
N ALA A 166 6.92 10.86 -7.63
CA ALA A 166 6.42 9.66 -6.95
C ALA A 166 5.76 8.67 -7.94
N VAL A 167 5.16 9.18 -9.02
CA VAL A 167 4.55 8.37 -10.07
C VAL A 167 5.61 7.58 -10.84
N ASP A 168 6.72 8.23 -11.20
CA ASP A 168 7.82 7.58 -11.92
C ASP A 168 8.54 6.56 -11.03
N ALA A 169 8.62 6.85 -9.72
CA ALA A 169 9.12 5.92 -8.72
C ALA A 169 8.14 4.78 -8.37
N GLN A 170 6.92 4.78 -8.92
CA GLN A 170 5.85 3.82 -8.65
C GLN A 170 5.46 3.72 -7.16
N ILE A 171 5.61 4.81 -6.41
CA ILE A 171 5.21 4.89 -5.00
C ILE A 171 3.83 5.50 -4.93
N ASN A 172 2.86 4.69 -4.54
CA ASN A 172 1.44 5.05 -4.53
C ASN A 172 0.81 4.69 -3.19
N ASP A 173 -0.07 5.56 -2.72
CA ASP A 173 -0.92 5.33 -1.56
C ASP A 173 -2.37 5.08 -2.02
N ASN A 174 -3.07 4.26 -1.25
CA ASN A 174 -4.50 4.03 -1.44
C ASN A 174 -5.30 5.31 -1.17
N VAL A 175 -6.40 5.51 -1.89
CA VAL A 175 -7.31 6.64 -1.65
C VAL A 175 -8.10 6.47 -0.35
N THR A 176 -8.40 5.21 0.00
CA THR A 176 -9.23 4.79 1.14
C THR A 176 -8.62 3.60 1.88
#